data_AF-A0A2X4W3K1-F1
#
_entry.id   AF-A0A2X4W3K1-F1
#
_cell.length_a   1.000
_cell.length_b   1.000
_cell.length_c   1.000
_cell.angle_alpha   90.00
_cell.angle_beta   90.00
_cell.angle_gamma   90.00
#
_symmetry.space_group_name_H-M   'P 1'
#
loop_
_entity.id
_entity.type
_entity.pdbx_description
1 polymer ?
#
loop_
_entity_poly.entity_id
_entity_poly.type
_entity_poly.pdbx_seq_one_letter_code
_entity_poly.pdbx_strand_id
1 'polypeptide(L)'
;MNHISYEKWFQYAQDKLDEETRTEYENHLYNCDHCLEIYLAAVEASETSMPVLTSSTSFTDSVMNQVNETKKEKPVINKRVKNNRRQTMIHYALAAAMTLILMSTGIFSQLMNVANEFDNPNPKHTESFVSNFLNNSISITDQLEENFKEGNKK
;
A
#
# COMPACT_ATOMS: atom_id res chain seq x y z
N MET A 1 19.03 2.93 27.38
CA MET A 1 18.05 3.17 26.30
C MET A 1 17.72 4.64 26.33
N ASN A 2 17.84 5.35 25.21
CA ASN A 2 17.59 6.80 25.17
C ASN A 2 16.09 7.04 25.07
N HIS A 3 15.51 7.69 26.07
CA HIS A 3 14.11 8.12 26.06
C HIS A 3 13.98 9.43 25.29
N ILE A 4 12.88 9.56 24.56
CA ILE A 4 12.53 10.78 23.83
C ILE A 4 11.89 11.77 24.82
N SER A 5 12.27 13.04 24.74
CA SER A 5 11.76 14.06 25.66
C SER A 5 10.30 14.42 25.38
N TYR A 6 9.63 14.95 26.42
CA TYR A 6 8.24 15.42 26.32
C TYR A 6 8.03 16.44 25.18
N GLU A 7 8.95 17.38 25.00
CA GLU A 7 8.84 18.41 23.95
C GLU A 7 8.78 17.78 22.55
N LYS A 8 9.53 16.70 22.32
CA LYS A 8 9.53 15.96 21.05
C LYS A 8 8.23 15.19 20.84
N TRP A 9 7.69 14.57 21.89
CA TRP A 9 6.35 13.98 21.85
C TRP A 9 5.24 15.00 21.65
N PHE A 10 5.40 16.21 22.18
CA PHE A 10 4.46 17.30 21.97
C PHE A 10 4.50 17.85 20.53
N GLN A 11 5.67 17.81 19.87
CA GLN A 11 5.78 18.09 18.43
C GLN A 11 5.13 16.98 17.58
N TYR A 12 5.32 15.72 17.98
CA TYR A 12 4.64 14.57 17.38
C TYR A 12 3.11 14.70 17.47
N ALA A 13 2.57 15.00 18.66
CA ALA A 13 1.13 15.16 18.88
C ALA A 13 0.51 16.32 18.06
N GLN A 14 1.31 17.30 17.67
CA GLN A 14 0.88 18.43 16.82
C GLN A 14 1.11 18.20 15.32
N ASP A 15 1.52 17.00 14.91
CA ASP A 15 1.83 16.64 13.52
C ASP A 15 2.91 17.56 12.88
N LYS A 16 3.95 17.92 13.66
CA LYS A 16 5.05 18.82 13.25
C LYS A 16 6.35 18.09 12.89
N LEU A 17 6.36 16.76 12.91
CA LEU A 17 7.52 15.93 12.56
C LEU A 17 7.46 15.50 11.09
N ASP A 18 8.62 15.25 10.50
CA ASP A 18 8.73 14.57 9.21
C ASP A 18 8.37 13.08 9.33
N GLU A 19 8.01 12.47 8.20
CA GLU A 19 7.52 11.08 8.11
C GLU A 19 8.54 10.05 8.63
N GLU A 20 9.83 10.28 8.37
CA GLU A 20 10.91 9.38 8.77
C GLU A 20 11.06 9.37 10.29
N THR A 21 11.16 10.55 10.89
CA THR A 21 11.25 10.73 12.35
C THR A 21 9.96 10.26 13.04
N ARG A 22 8.79 10.45 12.42
CA ARG A 22 7.51 9.96 12.93
C ARG A 22 7.51 8.43 13.05
N THR A 23 7.96 7.75 12.01
CA THR A 23 8.06 6.28 11.97
C THR A 23 9.03 5.76 13.04
N GLU A 24 10.15 6.44 13.27
CA GLU A 24 11.08 6.07 14.36
C GLU A 24 10.45 6.18 15.75
N TYR A 25 9.64 7.22 15.96
CA TYR A 25 8.96 7.46 17.23
C TYR A 25 7.89 6.40 17.47
N GLU A 26 7.08 6.09 16.45
CA GLU A 26 6.11 4.99 16.51
C GLU A 26 6.78 3.65 16.80
N ASN A 27 7.89 3.35 16.13
CA ASN A 27 8.69 2.14 16.39
C ASN A 27 9.21 2.08 17.82
N HIS A 28 9.57 3.23 18.40
CA HIS A 28 10.03 3.32 19.78
C HIS A 28 8.91 3.03 20.79
N LEU A 29 7.67 3.46 20.51
CA LEU A 29 6.51 3.23 21.39
C LEU A 29 6.18 1.74 21.58
N TYR A 30 6.44 0.88 20.59
CA TYR A 30 6.20 -0.56 20.74
C TYR A 30 7.05 -1.24 21.81
N ASN A 31 8.17 -0.63 22.20
CA ASN A 31 9.18 -1.27 23.04
C ASN A 31 9.51 -0.47 24.31
N CYS A 32 8.85 0.67 24.54
CA CYS A 32 9.18 1.56 25.66
C CYS A 32 7.95 2.15 26.35
N ASP A 33 7.54 1.52 27.44
CA ASP A 33 6.39 1.95 28.26
C ASP A 33 6.57 3.37 28.82
N HIS A 34 7.79 3.75 29.21
CA HIS A 34 8.06 5.10 29.72
C HIS A 34 7.80 6.19 28.66
N CYS A 35 8.16 5.93 27.41
CA CYS A 35 7.88 6.88 26.33
C CYS A 35 6.40 6.92 25.95
N LEU A 36 5.67 5.82 26.15
CA LEU A 36 4.22 5.78 25.99
C LEU A 36 3.53 6.69 27.01
N GLU A 37 3.94 6.67 28.27
CA GLU A 37 3.40 7.57 29.31
C GLU A 37 3.63 9.06 28.96
N ILE A 38 4.84 9.40 28.50
CA ILE A 38 5.17 10.77 28.09
C ILE A 38 4.35 11.19 26.87
N TYR A 39 4.17 10.29 25.90
CA TYR A 39 3.34 10.52 24.72
C TYR A 39 1.88 10.78 25.09
N LEU A 40 1.29 9.97 25.97
CA LEU A 40 -0.10 10.16 26.43
C LEU A 40 -0.29 11.54 27.08
N ALA A 41 0.63 11.93 27.96
CA ALA A 41 0.60 13.27 28.57
C ALA A 41 0.72 14.40 27.53
N ALA A 42 1.53 14.20 26.48
CA ALA A 42 1.69 15.17 25.40
C ALA A 42 0.42 15.29 24.53
N VAL A 43 -0.30 14.19 24.29
CA VAL A 43 -1.58 14.17 23.58
C VAL A 43 -2.66 14.90 24.36
N GLU A 44 -2.81 14.62 25.65
CA GLU A 44 -3.78 15.32 26.52
C GLU A 44 -3.55 16.84 26.54
N ALA A 45 -2.29 17.28 26.62
CA ALA A 45 -1.95 18.69 26.54
C ALA A 45 -2.27 19.29 25.15
N SER A 46 -2.17 18.49 24.08
CA SER A 46 -2.50 18.92 22.72
C SER A 46 -4.01 19.10 22.51
N GLU A 47 -4.86 18.32 23.19
CA GLU A 47 -6.33 18.41 23.09
C GLU A 47 -6.86 19.80 23.51
N THR A 48 -6.20 20.44 24.47
CA THR A 48 -6.56 21.80 24.93
C THR A 48 -6.41 22.84 23.80
N SER A 49 -5.57 22.56 22.79
CA SER A 49 -5.38 23.43 21.63
C SER A 49 -6.37 23.17 20.50
N MET A 50 -7.16 22.10 20.56
CA MET A 50 -8.13 21.77 19.53
C MET A 50 -9.41 22.59 19.69
N PRO A 51 -9.96 23.16 18.60
CA PRO A 51 -11.20 23.91 18.67
C PRO A 51 -12.35 22.98 19.11
N VAL A 52 -12.96 23.30 20.25
CA VAL A 52 -14.14 22.58 20.73
C VAL A 52 -15.31 22.85 19.77
N LEU A 53 -15.81 21.80 19.13
CA LEU A 53 -17.00 21.86 18.29
C LEU A 53 -18.23 22.11 19.19
N THR A 54 -18.57 23.38 19.35
CA THR A 54 -19.66 23.85 20.23
C THR A 54 -21.04 23.43 19.73
N SER A 55 -21.18 23.12 18.45
CA SER A 55 -22.43 22.65 17.83
C SER A 55 -22.15 21.66 16.69
N SER A 56 -21.99 20.38 17.04
CA SER A 56 -21.72 19.30 16.08
C SER A 56 -22.80 19.18 14.99
N THR A 57 -24.07 19.36 15.35
CA THR A 57 -25.21 19.26 14.43
C THR A 57 -25.19 20.36 13.37
N SER A 58 -25.01 21.62 13.76
CA SER A 58 -24.94 22.74 12.80
C SER A 58 -23.75 22.64 11.86
N PHE A 59 -22.60 22.11 12.33
CA PHE A 59 -21.45 21.87 11.48
C PHE A 59 -21.72 20.76 10.47
N THR A 60 -22.25 19.63 10.92
CA THR A 60 -22.61 18.51 10.04
C THR A 60 -23.64 18.94 8.99
N ASP A 61 -24.67 19.68 9.39
CA ASP A 61 -25.69 20.18 8.47
C ASP A 61 -25.10 21.14 7.43
N SER A 62 -24.16 22.01 7.83
CA SER A 62 -23.46 22.92 6.92
C SER A 62 -22.58 22.17 5.92
N VAL A 63 -21.83 21.15 6.37
CA VAL A 63 -20.98 20.33 5.48
C VAL A 63 -21.83 19.52 4.51
N MET A 64 -22.90 18.89 4.99
CA MET A 64 -23.80 18.09 4.14
C MET A 64 -24.53 18.96 3.11
N ASN A 65 -24.92 20.19 3.48
CA ASN A 65 -25.47 21.13 2.51
C ASN A 65 -24.43 21.55 1.46
N GLN A 66 -23.18 21.83 1.84
CA GLN A 66 -22.12 22.21 0.90
C GLN A 66 -21.76 21.09 -0.09
N VAL A 67 -21.75 19.83 0.36
CA VAL A 67 -21.56 18.64 -0.50
C VAL A 67 -22.73 18.44 -1.47
N ASN A 68 -23.95 18.81 -1.05
CA ASN A 68 -25.12 18.74 -1.92
C ASN A 68 -25.18 19.92 -2.92
N GLU A 69 -24.60 21.07 -2.60
CA GLU A 69 -24.54 22.23 -3.50
C GLU A 69 -23.48 22.07 -4.59
N THR A 70 -22.36 21.39 -4.34
CA THR A 70 -21.39 21.05 -5.40
C THR A 70 -21.94 20.07 -6.44
N LYS A 71 -23.01 19.32 -6.13
CA LYS A 71 -23.76 18.53 -7.13
C LYS A 71 -24.73 19.37 -7.98
N LYS A 72 -24.96 20.63 -7.65
CA LYS A 72 -25.81 21.56 -8.42
C LYS A 72 -24.96 22.51 -9.27
N GLU A 73 -23.91 22.00 -9.90
CA GLU A 73 -23.28 22.74 -10.99
C GLU A 73 -24.26 22.85 -12.16
N LYS A 74 -24.65 24.11 -12.42
CA LYS A 74 -25.47 24.56 -13.55
C LYS A 74 -24.93 23.97 -14.86
N PRO A 75 -25.79 23.67 -15.86
CA PRO A 75 -25.31 23.19 -17.14
C PRO A 75 -24.50 24.31 -17.81
N VAL A 76 -23.18 24.20 -17.77
CA VAL A 76 -22.29 25.03 -18.58
C VAL A 76 -22.46 24.56 -20.01
N ILE A 77 -23.42 25.15 -20.72
CA ILE A 77 -23.52 25.05 -22.17
C ILE A 77 -22.29 25.77 -22.74
N ASN A 78 -21.21 25.02 -22.97
CA ASN A 78 -20.16 25.43 -23.88
C ASN A 78 -19.90 24.33 -24.90
N LYS A 79 -20.53 24.53 -26.06
CA LYS A 79 -20.26 23.82 -27.31
C LYS A 79 -18.76 23.88 -27.62
N ARG A 80 -18.13 22.72 -27.76
CA ARG A 80 -17.17 22.37 -28.83
C ARG A 80 -16.87 20.87 -28.73
N VAL A 81 -17.71 20.05 -29.35
CA VAL A 81 -17.39 18.63 -29.59
C VAL A 81 -16.30 18.58 -30.66
N LYS A 82 -15.05 18.73 -30.26
CA LYS A 82 -13.90 18.60 -31.16
C LYS A 82 -13.56 17.12 -31.30
N ASN A 83 -14.20 16.49 -32.28
CA ASN A 83 -13.79 15.26 -32.99
C ASN A 83 -12.91 14.26 -32.21
N ASN A 84 -13.53 13.53 -31.28
CA ASN A 84 -12.92 12.46 -30.48
C ASN A 84 -12.34 11.31 -31.35
N ARG A 85 -12.82 11.14 -32.60
CA ARG A 85 -12.29 10.13 -33.53
C ARG A 85 -10.84 10.39 -33.96
N ARG A 86 -10.38 11.65 -33.99
CA ARG A 86 -8.98 11.96 -34.31
C ARG A 86 -8.01 11.46 -33.25
N GLN A 87 -8.38 11.52 -31.96
CA GLN A 87 -7.54 10.99 -30.89
C GLN A 87 -7.45 9.47 -30.96
N THR A 88 -8.56 8.76 -31.18
CA THR A 88 -8.56 7.30 -31.35
C THR A 88 -7.72 6.84 -32.56
N MET A 89 -7.79 7.55 -33.69
CA MET A 89 -6.99 7.24 -34.88
C MET A 89 -5.49 7.41 -34.64
N ILE A 90 -5.07 8.41 -33.85
CA ILE A 90 -3.66 8.65 -33.52
C ILE A 90 -3.12 7.52 -32.62
N HIS A 91 -3.90 7.07 -31.63
CA HIS A 91 -3.49 5.95 -30.77
C HIS A 91 -3.35 4.65 -31.56
N TYR A 92 -4.24 4.39 -32.51
CA TYR A 92 -4.14 3.23 -33.40
C TYR A 92 -2.93 3.31 -34.35
N ALA A 93 -2.67 4.49 -34.92
CA ALA A 93 -1.51 4.71 -35.78
C ALA A 93 -0.18 4.52 -35.03
N LEU A 94 -0.11 4.97 -33.77
CA LEU A 94 1.07 4.76 -32.92
C LEU A 94 1.33 3.27 -32.67
N ALA A 95 0.30 2.52 -32.31
CA ALA A 95 0.41 1.07 -32.07
C ALA A 95 0.80 0.31 -33.35
N ALA A 96 0.19 0.64 -34.50
CA ALA A 96 0.52 0.02 -35.78
C ALA A 96 1.94 0.38 -36.27
N ALA A 97 2.41 1.59 -35.99
CA ALA A 97 3.78 1.97 -36.30
C ALA A 97 4.78 1.18 -35.45
N MET A 98 4.49 0.97 -34.16
CA MET A 98 5.33 0.14 -33.29
C MET A 98 5.44 -1.30 -33.82
N THR A 99 4.35 -1.94 -34.23
CA THR A 99 4.41 -3.31 -34.77
C THR A 99 5.21 -3.40 -36.06
N LEU A 100 5.05 -2.43 -36.98
CA LEU A 100 5.83 -2.37 -38.22
C LEU A 100 7.31 -2.14 -37.96
N ILE A 101 7.67 -1.27 -37.01
CA ILE A 101 9.06 -1.03 -36.63
C ILE A 101 9.67 -2.30 -36.02
N LEU A 102 8.97 -2.96 -35.10
CA LEU A 102 9.42 -4.21 -34.47
C LEU A 102 9.58 -5.35 -35.49
N MET A 103 8.68 -5.42 -36.48
CA MET A 103 8.81 -6.36 -37.60
C MET A 103 10.00 -6.02 -38.50
N SER A 104 10.23 -4.75 -38.85
CA SER A 104 11.32 -4.37 -39.75
C SER A 104 12.70 -4.48 -39.11
N THR A 105 12.80 -4.29 -37.78
CA THR A 105 14.06 -4.43 -37.03
C THR A 105 14.39 -5.88 -36.67
N GLY A 106 13.47 -6.83 -36.87
CA GLY A 106 13.74 -8.26 -36.69
C GLY A 106 13.90 -8.72 -35.24
N ILE A 107 13.43 -7.91 -34.27
CA ILE A 107 13.56 -8.20 -32.83
C ILE A 107 12.78 -9.47 -32.43
N PHE A 108 11.72 -9.80 -33.17
CA PHE A 108 10.97 -11.05 -33.01
C PHE A 108 11.80 -12.31 -33.31
N SER A 109 12.82 -12.24 -34.16
CA SER A 109 13.71 -13.38 -34.45
C SER A 109 14.51 -13.81 -33.22
N GLN A 110 14.88 -12.87 -32.34
CA GLN A 110 15.58 -13.15 -31.09
C GLN A 110 14.64 -13.81 -30.07
N LEU A 111 13.39 -13.34 -29.98
CA LEU A 111 12.38 -13.90 -29.09
C LEU A 111 11.99 -15.33 -29.49
N MET A 112 11.91 -15.61 -30.80
CA MET A 112 11.61 -16.95 -31.32
C MET A 112 12.72 -17.96 -31.00
N ASN A 113 13.99 -17.54 -31.01
CA ASN A 113 15.09 -18.42 -30.60
C ASN A 113 15.01 -18.80 -29.11
N VAL A 114 14.61 -17.87 -28.24
CA VAL A 114 14.38 -18.15 -26.81
C VAL A 114 13.16 -19.07 -26.62
N ALA A 115 12.09 -18.85 -27.40
CA ALA A 115 10.93 -19.75 -27.38
C ALA A 115 11.28 -21.18 -27.84
N ASN A 116 12.12 -21.31 -28.87
CA ASN A 116 12.62 -22.61 -29.33
C ASN A 116 13.56 -23.30 -28.32
N GLU A 117 14.22 -22.55 -27.43
CA GLU A 117 15.04 -23.10 -26.33
C GLU A 117 14.18 -23.76 -25.24
N PHE A 118 12.93 -23.32 -25.07
CA PHE A 118 11.95 -23.98 -24.19
C PHE A 118 11.30 -25.21 -24.81
N ASP A 119 11.42 -25.41 -26.13
CA ASP A 119 10.82 -26.53 -26.87
C ASP A 119 11.74 -27.77 -26.96
N ASN A 120 12.89 -27.76 -26.28
CA ASN A 120 13.85 -28.86 -26.24
C ASN A 120 13.66 -29.70 -24.96
N PRO A 121 13.10 -30.93 -25.03
CA PRO A 121 12.76 -31.71 -23.84
C PRO A 121 14.00 -32.44 -23.33
N ASN A 122 14.83 -31.76 -22.53
CA ASN A 122 15.81 -32.46 -21.69
C ASN A 122 15.21 -32.61 -20.28
N PRO A 123 14.80 -33.82 -19.85
CA PRO A 123 14.08 -34.02 -18.61
C PRO A 123 15.08 -34.04 -17.46
N LYS A 124 15.30 -32.88 -16.83
CA LYS A 124 15.98 -32.81 -15.53
C LYS A 124 15.03 -32.23 -14.49
N HIS A 125 14.29 -33.14 -13.88
CA HIS A 125 13.94 -33.15 -12.45
C HIS A 125 13.67 -31.75 -11.84
N THR A 126 12.46 -31.24 -11.99
CA THR A 126 11.95 -30.13 -11.15
C THR A 126 11.50 -30.71 -9.81
N GLU A 127 12.46 -31.13 -8.99
CA GLU A 127 12.26 -31.22 -7.55
C GLU A 127 12.72 -29.93 -6.88
N SER A 128 12.15 -29.64 -5.70
CA SER A 128 12.75 -28.81 -4.64
C SER A 128 12.14 -27.43 -4.30
N PHE A 129 10.94 -27.10 -4.79
CA PHE A 129 10.14 -26.03 -4.14
C PHE A 129 8.95 -26.59 -3.36
N VAL A 130 8.15 -27.45 -3.98
CA VAL A 130 7.01 -28.08 -3.32
C VAL A 130 7.46 -29.11 -2.28
N SER A 131 8.47 -29.92 -2.58
CA SER A 131 9.01 -30.90 -1.62
C SER A 131 9.65 -30.24 -0.39
N ASN A 132 10.35 -29.11 -0.56
CA ASN A 132 10.89 -28.33 0.57
C ASN A 132 9.78 -27.73 1.44
N PHE A 133 8.69 -27.26 0.84
CA PHE A 133 7.54 -26.76 1.58
C PHE A 133 6.79 -27.87 2.32
N LEU A 134 6.60 -29.02 1.68
CA LEU A 134 5.92 -30.17 2.28
C LEU A 134 6.72 -30.72 3.48
N ASN A 135 8.04 -30.86 3.35
CA ASN A 135 8.88 -31.31 4.47
C ASN A 135 8.83 -30.37 5.68
N ASN A 136 8.79 -29.05 5.45
CA ASN A 136 8.65 -28.07 6.54
C ASN A 136 7.25 -28.08 7.16
N SER A 137 6.19 -28.37 6.38
CA SER A 137 4.83 -28.42 6.92
C SER A 137 4.58 -29.67 7.78
N ILE A 138 5.20 -30.80 7.42
CA ILE A 138 5.03 -32.08 8.12
C ILE A 138 5.75 -32.00 9.48
N SER A 139 6.95 -31.44 9.53
CA SER A 139 7.72 -31.33 10.78
C SER A 139 7.06 -30.43 11.84
N ILE A 140 6.40 -29.34 11.44
CA ILE A 140 5.65 -28.47 12.36
C ILE A 140 4.43 -29.20 12.92
N THR A 141 3.77 -30.03 12.11
CA THR A 141 2.58 -30.78 12.53
C THR A 141 2.95 -31.89 13.51
N ASP A 142 4.05 -32.61 13.24
CA ASP A 142 4.53 -33.67 14.12
C ASP A 142 5.04 -33.11 15.46
N GLN A 143 5.74 -31.97 15.46
CA GLN A 143 6.13 -31.28 16.70
C GLN A 143 4.92 -30.82 17.52
N LEU A 144 3.83 -30.44 16.88
CA LEU A 144 2.59 -30.12 17.58
C LEU A 144 2.03 -31.38 18.25
N GLU A 145 1.96 -32.49 17.52
CA GLU A 145 1.40 -33.74 18.02
C GLU A 145 2.20 -34.32 19.20
N GLU A 146 3.54 -34.26 19.16
CA GLU A 146 4.37 -34.70 20.28
C GLU A 146 4.20 -33.82 21.52
N ASN A 147 4.17 -32.49 21.37
CA ASN A 147 3.93 -31.57 22.48
C ASN A 147 2.53 -31.78 23.12
N PHE A 148 1.51 -32.08 22.32
CA PHE A 148 0.18 -32.40 22.84
C PHE A 148 0.11 -33.78 23.53
N LYS A 149 0.92 -34.74 23.08
CA LYS A 149 1.00 -36.07 23.72
C LYS A 149 1.80 -36.05 25.03
N GLU A 150 2.86 -35.26 25.13
CA GLU A 150 3.64 -35.12 26.36
C GLU A 150 2.92 -34.30 27.44
N GLY A 151 2.20 -33.24 27.06
CA GLY A 151 1.40 -32.44 27.99
C GLY A 151 0.18 -33.16 28.61
N ASN A 152 -0.18 -34.35 28.13
CA ASN A 152 -1.32 -35.14 28.62
C ASN A 152 -0.90 -36.40 29.41
N LYS A 153 0.38 -36.54 29.77
CA LYS A 153 0.84 -37.59 30.70
C LYS A 153 1.78 -37.05 31.77
N LYS A 154 1.16 -36.60 32.86
CA LYS A 154 1.69 -36.49 34.25
C LYS A 154 2.72 -35.40 34.55
#